data_AF-A0A1Q8A6G9-F1
#
_entry.id   AF-A0A1Q8A6G9-F1
#
_cell.length_a   1.000
_cell.length_b   1.000
_cell.length_c   1.000
_cell.angle_alpha   90.00
_cell.angle_beta   90.00
_cell.angle_gamma   90.00
#
_symmetry.space_group_name_H-M   'P 1'
#
loop_
_entity.id
_entity.type
_entity.pdbx_description
1 polymer ?
#
loop_
_entity_poly.entity_id
_entity_poly.type
_entity_poly.pdbx_seq_one_letter_code
_entity_poly.pdbx_strand_id
1 'polypeptide(L)'
;MTGIPVEFTVLSEPWVRYKLEDGTRLFVKLVVAKVIRGFDQAGQPAYTFTSQNVMATHVPPSLKGQPSTAPFNLSDPSTFKIAASVDFDRMGPEKWNVYNLADGSVLKTRLEISTIARLDNYGADGDPVYLTNGQPLVRFKVADSLLKQAVVARKPDTKGPYA
;
A
#
# COMPACT_ATOMS: atom_id res chain seq x y z
N MET A 1 2.36 -12.21 16.96
CA MET A 1 0.97 -11.78 17.25
C MET A 1 0.03 -12.77 16.60
N THR A 2 -0.86 -13.41 17.37
CA THR A 2 -1.98 -14.19 16.84
C THR A 2 -3.09 -13.23 16.42
N GLY A 3 -3.28 -13.05 15.12
CA GLY A 3 -4.34 -12.21 14.56
C GLY A 3 -5.27 -13.01 13.67
N ILE A 4 -6.51 -12.55 13.55
CA ILE A 4 -7.57 -13.17 12.75
C ILE A 4 -7.63 -12.44 11.40
N PRO A 5 -7.52 -13.16 10.26
CA PRO A 5 -7.77 -12.57 8.95
C PRO A 5 -9.19 -11.99 8.86
N VAL A 6 -9.32 -10.79 8.29
CA VAL A 6 -10.62 -10.14 8.10
C VAL A 6 -10.84 -9.93 6.62
N GLU A 7 -11.94 -10.49 6.09
CA GLU A 7 -12.37 -10.23 4.72
C GLU A 7 -12.72 -8.75 4.54
N PHE A 8 -12.64 -8.27 3.30
CA PHE A 8 -12.96 -6.89 2.98
C PHE A 8 -13.54 -6.74 1.58
N THR A 9 -14.29 -5.67 1.38
CA THR A 9 -14.76 -5.21 0.07
C THR A 9 -14.05 -3.93 -0.31
N VAL A 10 -13.59 -3.86 -1.54
CA VAL A 10 -12.96 -2.67 -2.11
C VAL A 10 -14.04 -1.65 -2.49
N LEU A 11 -14.00 -0.47 -1.89
CA LEU A 11 -14.88 0.65 -2.28
C LEU A 11 -14.19 1.61 -3.25
N SER A 12 -12.89 1.83 -3.07
CA SER A 12 -12.13 2.74 -3.94
C SER A 12 -10.65 2.37 -3.96
N GLU A 13 -10.06 2.30 -5.15
CA GLU A 13 -8.62 2.13 -5.40
C GLU A 13 -8.21 2.94 -6.65
N PRO A 14 -8.23 4.28 -6.56
CA PRO A 14 -7.87 5.12 -7.69
C PRO A 14 -6.37 4.99 -8.02
N TRP A 15 -6.05 5.12 -9.30
CA TRP A 15 -4.66 5.32 -9.73
C TRP A 15 -4.14 6.66 -9.23
N VAL A 16 -2.96 6.65 -8.61
CA VAL A 16 -2.14 7.84 -8.37
C VAL A 16 -1.25 8.05 -9.58
N ARG A 17 -1.05 9.31 -9.98
CA ARG A 17 -0.32 9.66 -11.20
C ARG A 17 0.80 10.63 -10.86
N TYR A 18 1.93 10.45 -11.50
CA TYR A 18 3.11 11.30 -11.36
C TYR A 18 3.63 11.69 -12.75
N LYS A 19 4.06 12.94 -12.87
CA LYS A 19 4.85 13.41 -13.99
C LYS A 19 6.31 13.37 -13.54
N LEU A 20 7.11 12.56 -14.21
CA LEU A 20 8.54 12.49 -13.94
C LEU A 20 9.27 13.59 -14.73
N GLU A 21 10.42 14.02 -14.22
CA GLU A 21 11.29 15.02 -14.85
C GLU A 21 11.66 14.64 -16.29
N ASP A 22 11.86 13.35 -16.55
CA ASP A 22 12.21 12.84 -17.88
C ASP A 22 11.04 12.77 -18.88
N GLY A 23 9.87 13.28 -18.49
CA GLY A 23 8.67 13.34 -19.32
C GLY A 23 7.78 12.10 -19.22
N THR A 24 8.20 11.05 -18.51
CA THR A 24 7.37 9.87 -18.26
C THR A 24 6.18 10.22 -17.38
N ARG A 25 5.01 9.63 -17.69
CA ARG A 25 3.88 9.60 -16.77
C ARG A 25 3.83 8.25 -16.07
N LEU A 26 4.03 8.24 -14.76
CA LEU A 26 3.98 7.05 -13.93
C LEU A 26 2.61 6.94 -13.26
N PHE A 27 2.02 5.76 -13.31
CA PHE A 27 0.74 5.42 -12.68
C PHE A 27 1.03 4.36 -11.63
N VAL A 28 0.63 4.61 -10.38
CA VAL A 28 0.82 3.67 -9.28
C VAL A 28 -0.51 3.44 -8.57
N LYS A 29 -0.82 2.17 -8.31
CA LYS A 29 -1.97 1.76 -7.51
C LYS A 29 -1.50 0.83 -6.40
N LEU A 30 -1.71 1.25 -5.15
CA LEU A 30 -1.57 0.37 -4.00
C LEU A 30 -2.81 -0.53 -3.93
N VAL A 31 -2.61 -1.84 -3.81
CA VAL A 31 -3.67 -2.84 -3.68
C VAL A 31 -3.49 -3.55 -2.35
N VAL A 32 -4.49 -3.49 -1.47
CA VAL A 32 -4.48 -4.25 -0.21
C VAL A 32 -4.72 -5.72 -0.53
N ALA A 33 -3.83 -6.59 -0.03
CA ALA A 33 -3.89 -8.02 -0.29
C ALA A 33 -4.47 -8.82 0.89
N LYS A 34 -4.21 -8.38 2.12
CA LYS A 34 -4.69 -9.05 3.34
C LYS A 34 -4.84 -8.07 4.49
N VAL A 35 -5.88 -8.21 5.29
CA VAL A 35 -6.05 -7.51 6.56
C VAL A 35 -6.09 -8.53 7.70
N ILE A 36 -5.38 -8.23 8.80
CA ILE A 36 -5.33 -9.06 10.00
C ILE A 36 -5.71 -8.18 11.18
N ARG A 37 -6.70 -8.61 11.96
CA ARG A 37 -7.10 -7.98 13.22
C ARG A 37 -6.53 -8.76 14.40
N GLY A 38 -5.90 -8.06 15.33
CA GLY A 38 -5.53 -8.56 16.64
C GLY A 38 -6.00 -7.61 17.74
N PHE A 39 -5.34 -7.67 18.88
CA PHE A 39 -5.49 -6.73 19.98
C PHE A 39 -4.12 -6.17 20.35
N ASP A 40 -4.06 -4.89 20.70
CA ASP A 40 -2.85 -4.27 21.24
C ASP A 40 -2.62 -4.66 22.71
N GLN A 41 -1.55 -4.15 23.32
CA GLN A 41 -1.21 -4.43 24.72
C GLN A 41 -2.28 -3.95 25.72
N ALA A 42 -3.07 -2.93 25.33
CA ALA A 42 -4.18 -2.50 26.15
C ALA A 42 -5.41 -3.41 25.95
N GLY A 43 -5.43 -4.26 24.93
CA GLY A 43 -6.61 -5.04 24.53
C GLY A 43 -7.59 -4.26 23.65
N GLN A 44 -7.18 -3.14 23.03
CA GLN A 44 -7.97 -2.51 21.97
C GLN A 44 -7.78 -3.26 20.65
N PRO A 45 -8.81 -3.31 19.77
CA PRO A 45 -8.65 -3.85 18.43
C PRO A 45 -7.53 -3.13 17.66
N ALA A 46 -6.60 -3.91 17.12
CA ALA A 46 -5.49 -3.41 16.32
C ALA A 46 -5.43 -4.15 14.98
N TYR A 47 -4.96 -3.48 13.93
CA TYR A 47 -4.98 -4.02 12.57
C TYR A 47 -3.61 -3.90 11.92
N THR A 48 -3.26 -4.91 11.14
CA THR A 48 -2.15 -4.89 10.19
C THR A 48 -2.68 -5.30 8.82
N PHE A 49 -1.99 -4.89 7.76
CA PHE A 49 -2.34 -5.32 6.40
C PHE A 49 -1.08 -5.52 5.56
N THR A 50 -1.21 -6.31 4.50
CA THR A 50 -0.21 -6.40 3.43
C THR A 50 -0.76 -5.77 2.17
N SER A 51 0.13 -5.23 1.33
CA SER A 51 -0.25 -4.60 0.06
C SER A 51 0.80 -4.85 -1.01
N GLN A 52 0.40 -4.69 -2.26
CA GLN A 52 1.28 -4.67 -3.43
C GLN A 52 1.06 -3.38 -4.21
N ASN A 53 2.10 -2.90 -4.88
CA ASN A 53 1.99 -1.77 -5.79
C ASN A 53 1.94 -2.28 -7.23
N VAL A 54 0.89 -1.91 -7.96
CA VAL A 54 0.79 -2.09 -9.41
C VAL A 54 1.24 -0.81 -10.08
N MET A 55 2.10 -0.93 -11.09
CA MET A 55 2.66 0.22 -11.81
C MET A 55 2.41 0.12 -13.30
N ALA A 56 2.26 1.28 -13.94
CA ALA A 56 2.24 1.42 -15.38
C ALA A 56 2.92 2.73 -15.78
N THR A 57 3.53 2.75 -16.96
CA THR A 57 4.23 3.92 -17.49
C THR A 57 3.66 4.33 -18.84
N HIS A 58 3.73 5.62 -19.12
CA HIS A 58 3.60 6.15 -20.47
C HIS A 58 4.85 6.97 -20.75
N VAL A 59 5.75 6.40 -21.53
CA VAL A 59 7.11 6.91 -21.72
C VAL A 59 7.21 7.66 -23.06
N PRO A 60 7.93 8.79 -23.12
CA PRO A 60 8.25 9.46 -24.39
C PRO A 60 8.99 8.53 -25.36
N PRO A 61 8.75 8.60 -26.68
CA PRO A 61 9.42 7.72 -27.65
C PRO A 61 10.96 7.77 -27.57
N SER A 62 11.52 8.92 -27.22
CA SER A 62 12.97 9.12 -27.07
C SER A 62 13.61 8.34 -25.90
N LEU A 63 12.81 7.85 -24.95
CA LEU A 63 13.29 7.07 -23.81
C LEU A 63 13.00 5.57 -23.95
N LYS A 64 12.32 5.14 -25.02
CA LYS A 64 12.11 3.71 -25.27
C LYS A 64 13.44 3.06 -25.64
N GLY A 65 13.70 1.89 -25.06
CA GLY A 65 14.85 1.05 -25.35
C GLY A 65 14.47 -0.22 -26.09
N GLN A 66 15.42 -1.15 -26.14
CA GLN A 66 15.17 -2.48 -26.69
C GLN A 66 14.25 -3.27 -25.75
N PRO A 67 13.11 -3.79 -26.24
CA PRO A 67 12.24 -4.64 -25.42
C PRO A 67 12.98 -5.84 -24.84
N SER A 68 12.73 -6.14 -23.56
CA SER A 68 13.31 -7.30 -22.88
C SER A 68 12.23 -8.33 -22.56
N THR A 69 12.52 -9.61 -22.85
CA THR A 69 11.72 -10.75 -22.41
C THR A 69 12.31 -11.45 -21.18
N ALA A 70 13.47 -10.99 -20.70
CA ALA A 70 14.10 -11.56 -19.53
C ALA A 70 13.27 -11.22 -18.28
N PRO A 71 13.01 -12.21 -17.39
CA PRO A 71 12.34 -11.94 -16.14
C PRO A 71 13.18 -10.96 -15.32
N PHE A 72 12.55 -9.85 -14.90
CA PHE A 72 13.19 -8.82 -14.12
C PHE A 72 12.80 -8.94 -12.64
N ASN A 73 13.78 -9.00 -11.75
CA ASN A 73 13.54 -9.18 -10.32
C ASN A 73 13.98 -7.94 -9.53
N LEU A 74 13.02 -7.07 -9.24
CA LEU A 74 13.24 -5.89 -8.39
C LEU A 74 13.68 -6.23 -6.94
N SER A 75 13.54 -7.49 -6.51
CA SER A 75 13.99 -7.93 -5.18
C SER A 75 15.48 -8.30 -5.14
N ASP A 76 16.15 -8.42 -6.29
CA ASP A 76 17.57 -8.72 -6.39
C ASP A 76 18.32 -7.53 -7.00
N PRO A 77 18.94 -6.67 -6.17
CA PRO A 77 19.68 -5.50 -6.63
C PRO A 77 20.88 -5.81 -7.54
N SER A 78 21.35 -7.06 -7.62
CA SER A 78 22.42 -7.43 -8.54
C SER A 78 21.98 -7.48 -10.00
N THR A 79 20.66 -7.48 -10.25
CA THR A 79 20.07 -7.61 -11.59
C THR A 79 19.86 -6.28 -12.32
N PHE A 80 20.15 -5.15 -11.66
CA PHE A 80 19.97 -3.81 -12.22
C PHE A 80 20.97 -2.79 -11.66
N LYS A 81 21.08 -1.66 -12.36
CA LYS A 81 21.74 -0.46 -11.86
C LYS A 81 20.76 0.71 -11.85
N ILE A 82 20.92 1.61 -10.89
CA ILE A 82 20.25 2.90 -10.93
C ILE A 82 20.91 3.73 -12.02
N ALA A 83 20.17 4.02 -13.09
CA ALA A 83 20.63 4.89 -14.17
C ALA A 83 20.47 6.37 -13.78
N ALA A 84 19.37 6.72 -13.10
CA ALA A 84 19.13 8.07 -12.61
C ALA A 84 18.13 8.08 -11.45
N SER A 85 18.33 8.95 -10.46
CA SER A 85 17.23 9.43 -9.61
C SER A 85 16.42 10.43 -10.43
N VAL A 86 15.10 10.37 -10.36
CA VAL A 86 14.22 11.18 -11.20
C VAL A 86 13.28 11.96 -10.30
N ASP A 87 13.33 13.30 -10.41
CA ASP A 87 12.37 14.15 -9.72
C ASP A 87 10.97 13.98 -10.31
N PHE A 88 9.94 14.28 -9.50
CA PHE A 88 8.57 14.01 -9.90
C PHE A 88 7.57 14.94 -9.20
N ASP A 89 6.48 15.20 -9.92
CA ASP A 89 5.33 15.92 -9.42
C ASP A 89 4.09 15.04 -9.43
N ARG A 90 3.30 15.09 -8.36
CA ARG A 90 1.99 14.43 -8.33
C ARG A 90 1.03 15.12 -9.30
N MET A 91 0.33 14.32 -10.10
CA MET A 91 -0.71 14.78 -11.01
C MET A 91 -2.10 14.58 -10.41
N GLY A 92 -2.77 15.68 -10.10
CA GLY A 92 -4.15 15.69 -9.62
C GLY A 92 -4.30 15.54 -8.11
N PRO A 93 -5.55 15.50 -7.62
CA PRO A 93 -5.80 15.49 -6.19
C PRO A 93 -5.43 14.17 -5.56
N GLU A 94 -5.03 14.27 -4.31
CA GLU A 94 -4.82 13.13 -3.44
C GLU A 94 -6.13 12.40 -3.13
N LYS A 95 -6.13 11.08 -3.25
CA LYS A 95 -7.31 10.24 -2.98
C LYS A 95 -6.94 9.08 -2.08
N TRP A 96 -7.90 8.64 -1.29
CA TRP A 96 -7.78 7.49 -0.42
C TRP A 96 -8.25 6.23 -1.14
N ASN A 97 -7.52 5.14 -0.96
CA ASN A 97 -8.11 3.82 -1.09
C ASN A 97 -9.01 3.58 0.11
N VAL A 98 -10.16 2.94 -0.10
CA VAL A 98 -11.16 2.71 0.94
C VAL A 98 -11.65 1.28 0.85
N TYR A 99 -11.64 0.61 2.00
CA TYR A 99 -12.04 -0.78 2.15
C TYR A 99 -13.00 -0.90 3.33
N ASN A 100 -14.12 -1.58 3.11
CA ASN A 100 -15.02 -1.98 4.18
C ASN A 100 -14.58 -3.37 4.66
N LEU A 101 -14.28 -3.50 5.95
CA LEU A 101 -13.94 -4.76 6.56
C LEU A 101 -15.21 -5.49 7.00
N ALA A 102 -15.21 -6.83 6.92
CA ALA A 102 -16.36 -7.67 7.26
C ALA A 102 -16.80 -7.53 8.73
N ASP A 103 -15.93 -7.02 9.60
CA ASP A 103 -16.24 -6.73 11.01
C ASP A 103 -16.91 -5.37 11.25
N GLY A 104 -17.25 -4.64 10.18
CA GLY A 104 -17.87 -3.32 10.21
C GLY A 104 -16.88 -2.16 10.30
N SER A 105 -15.58 -2.43 10.41
CA SER A 105 -14.55 -1.38 10.42
C SER A 105 -14.22 -0.90 9.00
N VAL A 106 -13.56 0.25 8.90
CA VAL A 106 -13.12 0.82 7.62
C VAL A 106 -11.61 1.04 7.62
N LEU A 107 -10.94 0.49 6.62
CA LEU A 107 -9.54 0.79 6.31
C LEU A 107 -9.51 1.87 5.21
N LYS A 108 -8.78 2.94 5.47
CA LYS A 108 -8.34 3.89 4.44
C LYS A 108 -6.83 3.89 4.37
N THR A 109 -6.28 3.75 3.17
CA THR A 109 -4.84 3.84 2.95
C THR A 109 -4.55 4.58 1.67
N ARG A 110 -3.36 5.18 1.56
CA ARG A 110 -2.85 5.76 0.32
C ARG A 110 -1.34 5.68 0.32
N LEU A 111 -0.75 5.63 -0.86
CA LEU A 111 0.70 5.56 -1.02
C LEU A 111 1.30 6.96 -1.12
N GLU A 112 2.29 7.24 -0.27
CA GLU A 112 3.17 8.40 -0.40
C GLU A 112 4.51 7.94 -0.97
N ILE A 113 4.80 8.29 -2.22
CA ILE A 113 6.09 7.99 -2.87
C ILE A 113 7.10 9.05 -2.43
N SER A 114 8.28 8.60 -1.99
CA SER A 114 9.38 9.47 -1.57
C SER A 114 10.49 9.56 -2.61
N THR A 115 10.75 8.49 -3.36
CA THR A 115 11.81 8.48 -4.38
C THR A 115 11.38 7.67 -5.59
N ILE A 116 11.80 8.11 -6.78
CA ILE A 116 11.68 7.37 -8.03
C ILE A 116 13.07 7.31 -8.67
N ALA A 117 13.50 6.11 -9.04
CA ALA A 117 14.75 5.87 -9.75
C ALA A 117 14.45 5.12 -11.05
N ARG A 118 15.03 5.60 -12.16
CA ARG A 118 15.05 4.89 -13.43
C ARG A 118 16.22 3.91 -13.45
N LEU A 119 15.96 2.69 -13.89
CA LEU A 119 16.96 1.62 -13.97
C LEU A 119 17.56 1.55 -15.39
N ASP A 120 18.64 0.79 -15.56
CA ASP A 120 19.27 0.51 -16.86
C ASP A 120 18.55 -0.59 -17.66
N ASN A 121 17.48 -1.17 -17.10
CA ASN A 121 16.66 -2.20 -17.74
C ASN A 121 15.43 -1.62 -18.45
N TYR A 122 14.94 -2.37 -19.42
CA TYR A 122 13.72 -2.10 -20.17
C TYR A 122 12.74 -3.27 -20.04
N GLY A 123 11.44 -2.97 -20.05
CA GLY A 123 10.36 -3.95 -20.05
C GLY A 123 10.09 -4.56 -21.43
N ALA A 124 9.12 -5.46 -21.50
CA ALA A 124 8.71 -6.14 -22.73
C ALA A 124 8.07 -5.22 -23.78
N ASP A 125 7.67 -4.02 -23.39
CA ASP A 125 7.14 -2.94 -24.24
C ASP A 125 8.22 -1.89 -24.63
N GLY A 126 9.46 -2.13 -24.21
CA GLY A 126 10.59 -1.21 -24.39
C GLY A 126 10.55 0.01 -23.48
N ASP A 127 9.63 0.08 -22.51
CA ASP A 127 9.63 1.15 -21.51
C ASP A 127 10.77 0.92 -20.50
N PRO A 128 11.51 1.96 -20.08
CA PRO A 128 12.46 1.84 -18.98
C PRO A 128 11.75 1.41 -17.69
N VAL A 129 12.45 0.60 -16.89
CA VAL A 129 11.93 0.16 -15.60
C VAL A 129 12.21 1.21 -14.52
N TYR A 130 11.22 1.45 -13.66
CA TYR A 130 11.34 2.36 -12.53
C TYR A 130 11.23 1.62 -11.21
N LEU A 131 12.11 1.97 -10.28
CA LEU A 131 12.02 1.59 -8.87
C LEU A 131 11.41 2.76 -8.10
N THR A 132 10.34 2.52 -7.36
CA THR A 132 9.75 3.52 -6.47
C THR A 132 9.87 3.09 -5.01
N ASN A 133 10.25 4.02 -4.14
CA ASN A 133 10.10 3.84 -2.71
C ASN A 133 8.98 4.72 -2.18
N GLY A 134 8.20 4.19 -1.26
CA GLY A 134 7.10 4.90 -0.64
C GLY A 134 6.57 4.14 0.56
N GLN A 135 5.75 4.83 1.35
CA GLN A 135 5.11 4.25 2.53
C GLN A 135 3.60 4.49 2.47
N PRO A 136 2.78 3.53 2.93
CA PRO A 136 1.36 3.76 3.07
C PRO A 136 1.07 4.67 4.26
N LEU A 137 0.26 5.71 4.05
CA LEU A 137 -0.41 6.40 5.14
C LEU A 137 -1.72 5.68 5.44
N VAL A 138 -1.96 5.34 6.71
CA VAL A 138 -3.00 4.39 7.10
C VAL A 138 -3.97 5.01 8.11
N ARG A 139 -5.26 4.76 7.94
CA ARG A 139 -6.31 5.10 8.90
C ARG A 139 -7.27 3.93 9.06
N PHE A 140 -7.51 3.52 10.29
CA PHE A 140 -8.57 2.59 10.64
C PHE A 140 -9.67 3.33 11.39
N LYS A 141 -10.92 3.16 10.95
CA LYS A 141 -12.10 3.46 11.76
C LYS A 141 -12.63 2.13 12.28
N VAL A 142 -12.34 1.83 13.55
CA VAL A 142 -12.79 0.60 14.20
C VAL A 142 -14.30 0.67 14.43
N ALA A 143 -15.01 -0.44 14.21
CA ALA A 143 -16.44 -0.54 14.49
C ALA A 143 -16.76 -0.34 15.99
N ASP A 144 -17.81 0.41 16.30
CA ASP A 144 -18.24 0.68 17.68
C ASP A 144 -18.55 -0.61 18.47
N SER A 145 -19.06 -1.65 17.78
CA SER A 145 -19.32 -2.96 18.38
C SER A 145 -18.05 -3.59 18.95
N LEU A 146 -16.93 -3.51 18.23
CA LEU A 146 -15.64 -4.05 18.65
C LEU A 146 -15.03 -3.23 19.79
N LEU A 147 -15.16 -1.90 19.74
CA LEU A 147 -14.73 -1.02 20.83
C LEU A 147 -15.49 -1.34 22.12
N LYS A 148 -16.81 -1.55 22.04
CA LYS A 148 -17.63 -1.94 23.20
C LYS A 148 -17.23 -3.31 23.75
N GLN A 149 -16.98 -4.29 22.90
CA GLN A 149 -16.51 -5.62 23.32
C GLN A 149 -15.16 -5.55 24.06
N ALA A 150 -14.22 -4.75 23.56
CA ALA A 150 -12.93 -4.54 24.21
C ALA A 150 -13.08 -3.90 25.60
N VAL A 151 -14.02 -2.96 25.77
CA VAL A 151 -14.31 -2.36 27.08
C VAL A 151 -14.92 -3.38 28.05
N VAL A 152 -15.83 -4.25 27.58
CA VAL A 152 -16.43 -5.30 28.44
C VAL A 152 -15.37 -6.28 28.91
N ALA A 153 -14.48 -6.74 28.02
CA ALA A 153 -13.40 -7.67 28.37
C ALA A 153 -12.41 -7.11 29.40
N ARG A 154 -12.34 -5.78 29.55
CA ARG A 154 -11.47 -5.10 30.53
C ARG A 154 -12.11 -4.90 31.91
N LYS A 155 -13.43 -5.04 32.06
CA LYS A 155 -14.04 -4.88 33.39
C LYS A 155 -13.57 -6.01 34.30
N PRO A 156 -12.98 -5.71 35.49
CA PRO A 156 -12.65 -6.75 36.46
C PRO A 156 -13.91 -7.52 36.84
N ASP A 157 -13.79 -8.83 37.03
CA ASP A 157 -14.89 -9.65 37.54
C ASP A 157 -15.25 -9.14 38.94
N THR A 158 -16.33 -8.36 39.06
CA THR A 158 -16.79 -7.78 40.33
C THR A 158 -17.50 -8.79 41.22
N LYS A 159 -17.21 -10.09 41.08
CA LYS A 159 -17.46 -11.05 42.14
C LYS A 159 -16.34 -10.94 43.16
N GLY A 160 -16.50 -9.98 44.07
CA GLY A 160 -15.68 -9.92 45.28
C GLY A 160 -15.79 -11.26 46.03
N PRO A 161 -14.73 -11.71 46.73
CA PRO A 161 -14.71 -12.99 47.45
C PRO A 161 -15.65 -13.07 48.66
N TYR A 162 -16.60 -12.14 48.79
CA TYR A 162 -17.51 -12.00 49.93
C TYR A 162 -18.93 -11.62 49.47
N ALA A 163 -19.51 -12.38 48.54
CA ALA A 163 -20.95 -12.35 48.23
C ALA A 163 -21.56 -13.72 48.50
#